data_AF-A0A8D2ZIZ2-F1
#
_entry.id   AF-A0A8D2ZIZ2-F1
#
_cell.length_a   1.000
_cell.length_b   1.000
_cell.length_c   1.000
_cell.angle_alpha   90.00
_cell.angle_beta   90.00
_cell.angle_gamma   90.00
#
_symmetry.space_group_name_H-M   'P 1'
#
loop_
_entity.id
_entity.type
_entity.pdbx_description
1 polymer ?
#
loop_
_entity_poly.entity_id
_entity_poly.type
_entity_poly.pdbx_seq_one_letter_code
_entity_poly.pdbx_strand_id
1 'polypeptide(L)'
;MAARVLMRFVSSRTLTQSRARGAGVRGTHRFYWTTSRSAAAALTSGRAALLLGLPALSCLGYEAYRRVQGSAVLHAVGKEEVLEQADYLYSCAETEKLYQLLLQHKDSDDAEFLWRLARASRDLTLLPGMEGKRKKQLTFEAFEYAKRALEKDEKCFAAHKWYAVCLSDVGDYEGIKVKIGNSYIIREHLERAIELNAKDATSLHILGYWCFAFAELPWYQRKVAAALFSSPPVATYEEALEFFLKAEEVDPDFYSKNLLMLGKTYMAMKDKQRAELWLTKAKDYPAHTLEDKEVHKEAVDLLKKLG
;
A
#
# COMPACT_ATOMS: atom_id res chain seq x y z
N MET A 1 -36.36 -32.43 -56.16
CA MET A 1 -36.43 -31.35 -57.18
C MET A 1 -35.96 -30.07 -56.51
N ALA A 2 -34.69 -29.69 -56.61
CA ALA A 2 -34.00 -29.11 -57.76
C ALA A 2 -34.55 -27.72 -58.14
N ALA A 3 -33.77 -26.68 -57.78
CA ALA A 3 -33.33 -25.53 -58.59
C ALA A 3 -33.32 -24.21 -57.76
N ARG A 4 -32.18 -23.56 -57.47
CA ARG A 4 -31.29 -22.73 -58.35
C ARG A 4 -31.96 -21.39 -58.72
N VAL A 5 -31.38 -20.17 -58.73
CA VAL A 5 -30.01 -19.58 -58.72
C VAL A 5 -30.19 -18.07 -58.35
N LEU A 6 -29.31 -17.37 -57.62
CA LEU A 6 -28.27 -16.38 -58.07
C LEU A 6 -27.90 -15.58 -56.81
N MET A 7 -26.69 -15.54 -56.23
CA MET A 7 -25.30 -15.33 -56.70
C MET A 7 -25.04 -14.02 -57.45
N ARG A 8 -24.43 -13.06 -56.73
CA ARG A 8 -23.23 -12.27 -57.11
C ARG A 8 -22.43 -12.06 -55.81
N PHE A 9 -21.26 -12.69 -55.58
CA PHE A 9 -19.90 -12.38 -56.09
C PHE A 9 -19.52 -10.89 -55.96
N VAL A 10 -18.34 -10.47 -55.50
CA VAL A 10 -17.17 -11.02 -54.80
C VAL A 10 -16.27 -9.80 -54.54
N SER A 11 -15.53 -9.74 -53.44
CA SER A 11 -14.07 -9.48 -53.49
C SER A 11 -13.44 -9.69 -52.12
N SER A 12 -12.82 -10.85 -51.99
CA SER A 12 -11.74 -11.15 -51.06
C SER A 12 -10.40 -10.88 -51.76
N ARG A 13 -9.45 -10.24 -51.08
CA ARG A 13 -7.98 -10.44 -51.17
C ARG A 13 -7.32 -9.56 -50.11
N THR A 14 -6.91 -10.07 -48.95
CA THR A 14 -5.65 -10.77 -48.62
C THR A 14 -4.34 -10.04 -48.95
N LEU A 15 -3.58 -9.84 -47.87
CA LEU A 15 -2.13 -9.79 -47.71
C LEU A 15 -1.38 -8.49 -48.09
N THR A 16 -0.85 -7.84 -47.05
CA THR A 16 0.61 -7.66 -46.94
C THR A 16 1.02 -7.41 -45.49
N GLN A 17 2.03 -8.16 -45.06
CA GLN A 17 2.79 -7.92 -43.85
C GLN A 17 3.38 -6.50 -43.86
N SER A 18 3.33 -5.81 -42.72
CA SER A 18 4.45 -4.94 -42.34
C SER A 18 4.79 -5.16 -40.88
N ARG A 19 6.05 -5.52 -40.71
CA ARG A 19 6.77 -5.75 -39.47
C ARG A 19 7.27 -4.37 -39.02
N ALA A 20 6.78 -3.86 -37.91
CA ALA A 20 7.39 -2.72 -37.23
C ALA A 20 7.49 -3.02 -35.73
N ARG A 21 8.74 -3.20 -35.29
CA ARG A 21 9.15 -3.22 -33.89
C ARG A 21 8.82 -1.84 -33.28
N GLY A 22 8.14 -1.82 -32.15
CA GLY A 22 8.08 -0.69 -31.22
C GLY A 22 8.01 -1.31 -29.82
N ALA A 23 9.17 -1.50 -29.19
CA ALA A 23 9.69 -0.60 -28.17
C ALA A 23 8.95 -0.78 -26.84
N GLY A 24 9.61 -1.49 -25.92
CA GLY A 24 9.09 -1.80 -24.59
C GLY A 24 8.73 -0.54 -23.81
N VAL A 25 7.57 -0.59 -23.16
CA VAL A 25 7.14 0.43 -22.22
C VAL A 25 7.88 0.15 -20.91
N ARG A 26 8.86 1.01 -20.63
CA ARG A 26 9.59 1.05 -19.36
C ARG A 26 8.62 1.43 -18.26
N GLY A 27 8.62 0.64 -17.18
CA GLY A 27 8.14 1.08 -15.89
C GLY A 27 8.83 2.38 -15.50
N THR A 28 8.03 3.33 -15.01
CA THR A 28 8.45 4.64 -14.57
C THR A 28 9.28 4.52 -13.28
N HIS A 29 10.59 4.27 -13.43
CA HIS A 29 11.55 4.60 -12.38
C HIS A 29 11.72 6.11 -12.31
N ARG A 30 11.16 6.74 -11.28
CA ARG A 30 11.42 8.15 -10.96
C ARG A 30 12.70 8.23 -10.14
N PHE A 31 13.80 8.60 -10.80
CA PHE A 31 15.02 9.05 -10.15
C PHE A 31 14.82 10.51 -9.68
N TYR A 32 14.89 10.76 -8.37
CA TYR A 32 15.02 12.12 -7.85
C TYR A 32 16.50 12.52 -7.91
N TRP A 33 16.85 13.36 -8.87
CA TRP A 33 18.12 14.11 -8.87
C TRP A 33 17.90 15.44 -8.13
N THR A 34 18.52 15.60 -6.97
CA THR A 34 18.61 16.90 -6.29
C THR A 34 19.81 17.67 -6.83
N THR A 35 19.54 18.70 -7.61
CA THR A 35 20.54 19.71 -7.99
C THR A 35 20.69 20.71 -6.84
N SER A 36 21.72 20.53 -6.02
CA SER A 36 22.12 21.56 -5.05
C SER A 36 22.88 22.68 -5.77
N ARG A 37 22.19 23.78 -6.09
CA ARG A 37 22.82 25.06 -6.44
C ARG A 37 23.41 25.68 -5.17
N SER A 38 24.74 25.68 -5.08
CA SER A 38 25.47 26.43 -4.05
C SER A 38 25.38 27.93 -4.33
N ALA A 39 24.80 28.69 -3.39
CA ALA A 39 24.86 30.15 -3.37
C ALA A 39 25.98 30.56 -2.39
N ALA A 40 27.14 30.92 -2.93
CA ALA A 40 28.23 31.53 -2.16
C ALA A 40 27.95 33.04 -2.02
N ALA A 41 27.55 33.47 -0.82
CA ALA A 41 27.53 34.88 -0.46
C ALA A 41 28.93 35.30 0.04
N ALA A 42 29.56 36.22 -0.69
CA ALA A 42 30.82 36.84 -0.33
C ALA A 42 30.61 37.85 0.82
N LEU A 43 31.33 37.67 1.92
CA LEU A 43 31.54 38.70 2.94
C LEU A 43 32.98 39.19 2.84
N THR A 44 33.13 40.44 2.39
CA THR A 44 34.37 41.21 2.49
C THR A 44 34.21 42.24 3.61
N SER A 45 35.32 42.55 4.28
CA SER A 45 35.53 43.46 5.43
C SER A 45 36.01 42.64 6.63
N GLY A 46 37.16 42.87 7.27
CA GLY A 46 38.10 43.98 7.23
C GLY A 46 38.75 44.05 8.61
N ARG A 47 40.01 43.61 8.72
CA ARG A 47 41.01 43.84 9.79
C ARG A 47 40.57 43.78 11.27
N ALA A 48 41.16 42.84 12.02
CA ALA A 48 42.16 43.11 13.06
C ALA A 48 42.47 41.83 13.85
N ALA A 49 43.76 41.58 14.05
CA ALA A 49 44.25 40.45 14.84
C ALA A 49 43.93 40.65 16.33
N LEU A 50 43.31 39.64 16.94
CA LEU A 50 43.43 39.36 18.36
C LEU A 50 43.69 37.85 18.51
N LEU A 51 44.97 37.52 18.69
CA LEU A 51 45.40 36.20 19.17
C LEU A 51 45.07 36.13 20.66
N LEU A 52 43.96 35.47 21.01
CA LEU A 52 43.73 34.95 22.36
C LEU A 52 43.40 33.47 22.24
N GLY A 53 44.17 32.66 22.95
CA GLY A 53 44.25 31.21 22.79
C GLY A 53 42.91 30.51 22.87
N LEU A 54 42.59 29.75 21.81
CA LEU A 54 41.59 28.69 21.88
C LEU A 54 42.14 27.61 22.84
N PRO A 55 41.44 27.28 23.94
CA PRO A 55 41.88 26.20 24.80
C PRO A 55 41.86 24.92 23.96
N ALA A 56 42.89 24.06 24.08
CA ALA A 56 42.97 22.78 23.38
C ALA A 56 41.72 21.87 23.57
N LEU A 57 40.84 22.22 24.51
CA LEU A 57 39.47 21.70 24.66
C LEU A 57 38.56 21.90 23.43
N SER A 58 38.81 22.90 22.57
CA SER A 58 37.99 23.14 21.37
C SER A 58 38.31 22.18 20.23
N CYS A 59 39.57 21.73 20.09
CA CYS A 59 39.96 20.78 19.05
C CYS A 59 39.49 19.36 19.38
N LEU A 60 39.62 18.92 20.63
CA LEU A 60 39.10 17.63 21.09
C LEU A 60 37.57 17.56 20.98
N GLY A 61 36.86 18.64 21.35
CA GLY A 61 35.41 18.74 21.17
C GLY A 61 34.99 18.72 19.69
N TYR A 62 35.73 19.41 18.82
CA TYR A 62 35.46 19.43 17.37
C TYR A 62 35.78 18.09 16.69
N GLU A 63 36.83 17.39 17.10
CA GLU A 63 37.15 16.04 16.59
C GLU A 63 36.16 14.99 17.09
N ALA A 64 35.75 15.07 18.36
CA ALA A 64 34.68 14.22 18.91
C ALA A 64 33.36 14.48 18.18
N TYR A 65 33.01 15.75 17.94
CA TYR A 65 31.83 16.14 17.17
C TYR A 65 31.89 15.62 15.72
N ARG A 66 33.02 15.78 15.02
CA ARG A 66 33.21 15.22 13.67
C ARG A 66 33.17 13.69 13.64
N ARG A 67 33.71 13.01 14.65
CA ARG A 67 33.64 11.54 14.74
C ARG A 67 32.21 11.06 14.99
N VAL A 68 31.47 11.73 15.87
CA VAL A 68 30.06 11.42 16.12
C VAL A 68 29.21 11.72 14.88
N GLN A 69 29.39 12.88 14.24
CA GLN A 69 28.71 13.20 12.99
C GLN A 69 29.09 12.23 11.87
N GLY A 70 30.37 11.89 11.70
CA GLY A 70 30.83 10.94 10.70
C GLY A 70 30.26 9.54 10.93
N SER A 71 30.24 9.07 12.18
CA SER A 71 29.62 7.78 12.55
C SER A 71 28.10 7.79 12.32
N ALA A 72 27.42 8.88 12.67
CA ALA A 72 25.98 9.02 12.45
C ALA A 72 25.65 9.07 10.94
N VAL A 73 26.45 9.76 10.14
CA VAL A 73 26.30 9.81 8.68
C VAL A 73 26.57 8.44 8.06
N LEU A 74 27.62 7.72 8.46
CA LEU A 74 27.87 6.37 7.96
C LEU A 74 26.75 5.39 8.35
N HIS A 75 26.23 5.48 9.57
CA HIS A 75 25.10 4.67 10.01
C HIS A 75 23.80 5.03 9.27
N ALA A 76 23.57 6.32 8.99
CA ALA A 76 22.44 6.77 8.16
C ALA A 76 22.56 6.19 6.74
N VAL A 77 23.71 6.38 6.08
CA VAL A 77 23.96 5.84 4.73
C VAL A 77 23.74 4.32 4.69
N GLY A 78 24.27 3.59 5.69
CA GLY A 78 24.02 2.15 5.80
C GLY A 78 22.56 1.79 6.03
N LYS A 79 21.80 2.59 6.82
CA LYS A 79 20.36 2.42 6.98
C LYS A 79 19.63 2.64 5.65
N GLU A 80 19.89 3.75 4.96
CA GLU A 80 19.23 4.09 3.71
C GLU A 80 19.46 3.00 2.65
N GLU A 81 20.68 2.48 2.52
CA GLU A 81 21.00 1.38 1.60
C GLU A 81 20.17 0.12 1.88
N VAL A 82 20.01 -0.27 3.15
CA VAL A 82 19.20 -1.45 3.51
C VAL A 82 17.72 -1.20 3.23
N LEU A 83 17.20 -0.01 3.51
CA LEU A 83 15.81 0.34 3.24
C LEU A 83 15.52 0.38 1.72
N GLU A 84 16.43 0.92 0.92
CA GLU A 84 16.35 0.88 -0.54
C GLU A 84 16.36 -0.55 -1.06
N GLN A 85 17.22 -1.41 -0.51
CA GLN A 85 17.25 -2.84 -0.85
C GLN A 85 15.93 -3.54 -0.46
N ALA A 86 15.37 -3.23 0.70
CA ALA A 86 14.09 -3.77 1.14
C ALA A 86 12.94 -3.33 0.23
N ASP A 87 12.90 -2.05 -0.16
CA ASP A 87 11.87 -1.54 -1.07
C ASP A 87 12.04 -2.10 -2.49
N TYR A 88 13.28 -2.34 -2.94
CA TYR A 88 13.55 -3.06 -4.18
C TYR A 88 13.04 -4.50 -4.13
N LEU A 89 13.37 -5.27 -3.09
CA LEU A 89 12.90 -6.65 -2.93
C LEU A 89 11.36 -6.73 -2.85
N TYR A 90 10.72 -5.76 -2.19
CA TYR A 90 9.27 -5.64 -2.17
C TYR A 90 8.71 -5.43 -3.59
N SER A 91 9.29 -4.51 -4.37
CA SER A 91 8.85 -4.24 -5.75
C SER A 91 9.02 -5.44 -6.69
N CYS A 92 9.97 -6.33 -6.40
CA CYS A 92 10.20 -7.56 -7.16
C CYS A 92 9.37 -8.76 -6.66
N ALA A 93 8.51 -8.58 -5.65
CA ALA A 93 7.76 -9.65 -4.99
C ALA A 93 8.66 -10.78 -4.43
N GLU A 94 9.88 -10.44 -4.01
CA GLU A 94 10.86 -11.37 -3.42
C GLU A 94 10.63 -11.49 -1.89
N THR A 95 9.44 -11.93 -1.51
CA THR A 95 8.91 -11.88 -0.13
C THR A 95 9.80 -12.57 0.89
N GLU A 96 10.31 -13.77 0.62
CA GLU A 96 11.18 -14.48 1.55
C GLU A 96 12.50 -13.74 1.76
N LYS A 97 13.13 -13.24 0.68
CA LYS A 97 14.40 -12.49 0.77
C LYS A 97 14.19 -11.19 1.53
N LEU A 98 13.09 -10.48 1.27
CA LEU A 98 12.69 -9.28 1.98
C LEU A 98 12.55 -9.53 3.48
N TYR A 99 11.82 -10.58 3.85
CA TYR A 99 11.65 -10.95 5.24
C TYR A 99 12.99 -11.28 5.91
N GLN A 100 13.86 -12.07 5.27
CA GLN A 100 15.18 -12.41 5.81
C GLN A 100 16.10 -11.19 5.98
N LEU A 101 16.04 -10.23 5.05
CA LEU A 101 16.77 -8.96 5.17
C LEU A 101 16.29 -8.18 6.40
N LEU A 102 14.99 -7.94 6.50
CA LEU A 102 14.39 -7.11 7.56
C LEU A 102 14.44 -7.79 8.94
N LEU A 103 14.42 -9.11 9.01
CA LEU A 103 14.50 -9.86 10.27
C LEU A 103 15.82 -9.61 11.02
N GLN A 104 16.90 -9.26 10.31
CA GLN A 104 18.17 -8.85 10.91
C GLN A 104 18.05 -7.54 11.70
N HIS A 105 16.99 -6.76 11.45
CA HIS A 105 16.69 -5.49 12.10
C HIS A 105 15.45 -5.56 12.99
N LYS A 106 15.00 -6.77 13.38
CA LYS A 106 13.80 -6.95 14.21
C LYS A 106 13.84 -6.23 15.57
N ASP A 107 15.04 -5.99 16.09
CA ASP A 107 15.28 -5.32 17.38
C ASP A 107 15.63 -3.83 17.20
N SER A 108 15.47 -3.30 15.98
CA SER A 108 15.68 -1.89 15.68
C SER A 108 14.74 -0.98 16.48
N ASP A 109 15.23 0.21 16.82
CA ASP A 109 14.47 1.31 17.40
C ASP A 109 13.88 2.25 16.32
N ASP A 110 14.00 1.89 15.05
CA ASP A 110 13.54 2.68 13.92
C ASP A 110 12.22 2.14 13.34
N ALA A 111 11.20 3.00 13.33
CA ALA A 111 9.89 2.66 12.78
C ALA A 111 9.97 2.15 11.34
N GLU A 112 10.90 2.67 10.52
CA GLU A 112 11.03 2.33 9.09
C GLU A 112 11.39 0.86 8.84
N PHE A 113 12.19 0.26 9.73
CA PHE A 113 12.48 -1.17 9.68
C PHE A 113 11.31 -1.99 10.20
N LEU A 114 10.70 -1.55 11.30
CA LEU A 114 9.68 -2.33 12.01
C LEU A 114 8.38 -2.45 11.22
N TRP A 115 7.87 -1.36 10.61
CA TRP A 115 6.64 -1.45 9.81
C TRP A 115 6.88 -2.26 8.52
N ARG A 116 8.07 -2.16 7.91
CA ARG A 116 8.43 -2.98 6.75
C ARG A 116 8.52 -4.46 7.12
N LEU A 117 9.05 -4.77 8.30
CA LEU A 117 9.10 -6.14 8.81
C LEU A 117 7.69 -6.67 9.12
N ALA A 118 6.79 -5.84 9.66
CA ALA A 118 5.39 -6.19 9.83
C ALA A 118 4.74 -6.56 8.49
N ARG A 119 4.90 -5.71 7.46
CA ARG A 119 4.46 -5.98 6.09
C ARG A 119 5.03 -7.30 5.56
N ALA A 120 6.34 -7.47 5.59
CA ALA A 120 6.99 -8.66 5.05
C ALA A 120 6.57 -9.95 5.79
N SER A 121 6.40 -9.88 7.11
CA SER A 121 5.90 -10.98 7.93
C SER A 121 4.49 -11.38 7.53
N ARG A 122 3.63 -10.38 7.31
CA ARG A 122 2.25 -10.58 6.81
C ARG A 122 2.25 -11.16 5.41
N ASP A 123 3.00 -10.60 4.47
CA ASP A 123 3.01 -11.07 3.08
C ASP A 123 3.51 -12.51 2.98
N LEU A 124 4.44 -12.92 3.87
CA LEU A 124 4.87 -14.31 4.00
C LEU A 124 3.71 -15.26 4.34
N THR A 125 2.72 -14.82 5.13
CA THR A 125 1.52 -15.60 5.48
C THR A 125 0.60 -15.87 4.29
N LEU A 126 0.73 -15.09 3.22
CA LEU A 126 -0.06 -15.18 2.01
C LEU A 126 0.58 -16.08 0.94
N LEU A 127 1.81 -16.55 1.16
CA LEU A 127 2.46 -17.44 0.22
C LEU A 127 1.75 -18.80 0.14
N PRO A 128 1.68 -19.40 -1.06
CA PRO A 128 1.12 -20.73 -1.24
C PRO A 128 1.81 -21.78 -0.36
N GLY A 129 1.03 -22.65 0.28
CA GLY A 129 1.57 -23.74 1.10
C GLY A 129 2.08 -23.33 2.48
N MET A 130 1.83 -22.09 2.94
CA MET A 130 2.15 -21.68 4.31
C MET A 130 1.42 -22.57 5.34
N GLU A 131 2.19 -23.22 6.22
CA GLU A 131 1.68 -24.11 7.26
C GLU A 131 0.86 -23.32 8.31
N GLY A 132 -0.26 -23.88 8.77
CA GLY A 132 -1.24 -23.16 9.58
C GLY A 132 -0.73 -22.63 10.92
N LYS A 133 0.10 -23.40 11.63
CA LYS A 133 0.72 -22.97 12.89
C LYS A 133 1.76 -21.87 12.65
N ARG A 134 2.62 -22.00 11.64
CA ARG A 134 3.57 -20.94 11.26
C ARG A 134 2.85 -19.69 10.76
N LYS A 135 1.78 -19.84 9.99
CA LYS A 135 0.92 -18.75 9.52
C LYS A 135 0.38 -17.95 10.71
N LYS A 136 -0.23 -18.64 11.68
CA LYS A 136 -0.71 -18.01 12.91
C LYS A 136 0.41 -17.27 13.64
N GLN A 137 1.55 -17.91 13.85
CA GLN A 137 2.69 -17.29 14.52
C GLN A 137 3.14 -15.99 13.83
N LEU A 138 3.31 -16.04 12.50
CA LEU A 138 3.70 -14.87 11.70
C LEU A 138 2.66 -13.74 11.77
N THR A 139 1.37 -14.05 11.79
CA THR A 139 0.32 -13.04 11.95
C THR A 139 0.46 -12.26 13.26
N PHE A 140 0.68 -12.96 14.38
CA PHE A 140 0.90 -12.30 15.67
C PHE A 140 2.25 -11.56 15.72
N GLU A 141 3.33 -12.14 15.16
CA GLU A 141 4.63 -11.48 15.04
C GLU A 141 4.53 -10.16 14.24
N ALA A 142 3.83 -10.18 13.10
CA ALA A 142 3.59 -9.00 12.27
C ALA A 142 2.90 -7.89 13.05
N PHE A 143 1.87 -8.22 13.84
CA PHE A 143 1.17 -7.23 14.65
C PHE A 143 2.05 -6.65 15.75
N GLU A 144 2.88 -7.47 16.42
CA GLU A 144 3.83 -6.96 17.42
C GLU A 144 4.89 -6.03 16.80
N TYR A 145 5.36 -6.31 15.59
CA TYR A 145 6.25 -5.38 14.88
C TYR A 145 5.55 -4.06 14.52
N ALA A 146 4.29 -4.11 14.08
CA ALA A 146 3.52 -2.92 13.77
C ALA A 146 3.25 -2.05 15.02
N LYS A 147 2.91 -2.67 16.15
CA LYS A 147 2.79 -1.98 17.45
C LYS A 147 4.08 -1.26 17.82
N ARG A 148 5.21 -1.96 17.76
CA ARG A 148 6.51 -1.37 18.05
C ARG A 148 6.87 -0.25 17.08
N ALA A 149 6.57 -0.39 15.78
CA ALA A 149 6.80 0.68 14.81
C ALA A 149 6.05 1.97 15.21
N LEU A 150 4.79 1.82 15.62
CA LEU A 150 3.95 2.92 16.06
C LEU A 150 4.46 3.56 17.37
N GLU A 151 4.93 2.75 18.33
CA GLU A 151 5.54 3.23 19.57
C GLU A 151 6.81 4.07 19.31
N LYS A 152 7.56 3.77 18.23
CA LYS A 152 8.77 4.52 17.85
C LYS A 152 8.46 5.81 17.11
N ASP A 153 7.42 5.83 16.28
CA ASP A 153 6.99 7.04 15.57
C ASP A 153 5.49 7.05 15.26
N GLU A 154 4.72 7.74 16.11
CA GLU A 154 3.28 7.98 15.92
C GLU A 154 2.95 8.93 14.74
N LYS A 155 3.95 9.56 14.12
CA LYS A 155 3.77 10.40 12.92
C LYS A 155 4.09 9.63 11.64
N CYS A 156 4.52 8.37 11.75
CA CYS A 156 4.72 7.49 10.61
C CYS A 156 3.37 6.96 10.11
N PHE A 157 2.87 7.49 8.99
CA PHE A 157 1.61 7.03 8.39
C PHE A 157 1.63 5.52 8.09
N ALA A 158 2.80 4.99 7.68
CA ALA A 158 2.95 3.58 7.35
C ALA A 158 2.83 2.68 8.59
N ALA A 159 3.32 3.13 9.75
CA ALA A 159 3.14 2.42 11.01
C ALA A 159 1.65 2.32 11.38
N HIS A 160 0.90 3.42 11.26
CA HIS A 160 -0.56 3.42 11.43
C HIS A 160 -1.26 2.46 10.45
N LYS A 161 -0.93 2.51 9.16
CA LYS A 161 -1.50 1.60 8.14
C LYS A 161 -1.25 0.13 8.49
N TRP A 162 0.00 -0.25 8.76
CA TRP A 162 0.35 -1.64 9.04
C TRP A 162 -0.17 -2.12 10.40
N TYR A 163 -0.32 -1.22 11.38
CA TYR A 163 -1.03 -1.52 12.61
C TYR A 163 -2.46 -1.97 12.33
N ALA A 164 -3.21 -1.17 11.56
CA ALA A 164 -4.60 -1.46 11.22
C ALA A 164 -4.74 -2.78 10.44
N VAL A 165 -3.88 -3.01 9.43
CA VAL A 165 -3.88 -4.23 8.63
C VAL A 165 -3.58 -5.46 9.49
N CYS A 166 -2.50 -5.43 10.29
CA CYS A 166 -2.12 -6.58 11.10
C CYS A 166 -3.11 -6.84 12.24
N LEU A 167 -3.73 -5.81 12.82
CA LEU A 167 -4.80 -5.96 13.81
C LEU A 167 -6.03 -6.66 13.22
N SER A 168 -6.37 -6.34 11.96
CA SER A 168 -7.44 -7.05 11.24
C SER A 168 -7.12 -8.54 11.08
N ASP A 169 -5.89 -8.87 10.68
CA ASP A 169 -5.45 -10.25 10.47
C ASP A 169 -5.41 -11.05 11.79
N VAL A 170 -5.01 -10.44 12.90
CA VAL A 170 -5.09 -11.05 14.25
C VAL A 170 -6.54 -11.38 14.63
N GLY A 171 -7.49 -10.52 14.26
CA GLY A 171 -8.92 -10.71 14.53
C GLY A 171 -9.51 -12.01 13.96
N ASP A 172 -8.90 -12.57 12.91
CA ASP A 172 -9.31 -13.87 12.34
C ASP A 172 -9.02 -15.05 13.29
N TYR A 173 -8.10 -14.88 14.24
CA TYR A 173 -7.74 -15.89 15.24
C TYR A 173 -8.40 -15.69 16.61
N GLU A 174 -8.88 -14.48 16.90
CA GLU A 174 -9.45 -14.10 18.21
C GLU A 174 -10.99 -14.18 18.25
N GLY A 175 -11.61 -14.40 17.09
CA GLY A 175 -13.03 -14.61 16.95
C GLY A 175 -13.83 -13.33 16.76
N ILE A 176 -15.12 -13.50 16.40
CA ILE A 176 -15.94 -12.42 15.84
C ILE A 176 -16.14 -11.24 16.81
N LYS A 177 -16.23 -11.48 18.12
CA LYS A 177 -16.43 -10.40 19.11
C LYS A 177 -15.22 -9.46 19.14
N VAL A 178 -14.02 -10.02 19.20
CA VAL A 178 -12.77 -9.25 19.23
C VAL A 178 -12.56 -8.56 17.88
N LYS A 179 -12.82 -9.25 16.77
CA LYS A 179 -12.76 -8.66 15.42
C LYS A 179 -13.66 -7.42 15.28
N ILE A 180 -14.90 -7.48 15.76
CA ILE A 180 -15.80 -6.31 15.75
C ILE A 180 -15.27 -5.21 16.68
N GLY A 181 -14.75 -5.54 17.87
CA GLY A 181 -14.16 -4.55 18.78
C GLY A 181 -12.94 -3.85 18.21
N ASN A 182 -12.07 -4.59 17.52
CA ASN A 182 -10.87 -4.07 16.87
C ASN A 182 -11.21 -3.15 15.69
N SER A 183 -12.40 -3.26 15.11
CA SER A 183 -12.77 -2.46 13.93
C SER A 183 -12.78 -0.95 14.16
N TYR A 184 -13.05 -0.47 15.38
CA TYR A 184 -12.94 0.95 15.72
C TYR A 184 -11.49 1.42 15.71
N ILE A 185 -10.62 0.66 16.36
CA ILE A 185 -9.18 0.92 16.42
C ILE A 185 -8.60 0.92 15.00
N ILE A 186 -8.99 -0.05 14.18
CA ILE A 186 -8.59 -0.13 12.76
C ILE A 186 -8.96 1.16 12.01
N ARG A 187 -10.20 1.64 12.17
CA ARG A 187 -10.65 2.88 11.53
C ARG A 187 -9.85 4.09 12.00
N GLU A 188 -9.66 4.24 13.30
CA GLU A 188 -8.89 5.37 13.89
C GLU A 188 -7.46 5.41 13.33
N HIS A 189 -6.78 4.26 13.25
CA HIS A 189 -5.44 4.21 12.68
C HIS A 189 -5.43 4.51 11.17
N LEU A 190 -6.43 4.07 10.40
CA LEU A 190 -6.51 4.38 8.97
C LEU A 190 -6.81 5.86 8.70
N GLU A 191 -7.74 6.45 9.46
CA GLU A 191 -8.01 7.89 9.40
C GLU A 191 -6.74 8.68 9.73
N ARG A 192 -6.02 8.29 10.78
CA ARG A 192 -4.74 8.92 11.14
C ARG A 192 -3.65 8.73 10.07
N ALA A 193 -3.57 7.57 9.45
CA ALA A 193 -2.64 7.34 8.33
C ALA A 193 -2.94 8.27 7.14
N ILE A 194 -4.22 8.49 6.82
CA ILE A 194 -4.66 9.39 5.75
C ILE A 194 -4.40 10.86 6.11
N GLU A 195 -4.58 11.26 7.37
CA GLU A 195 -4.22 12.60 7.83
C GLU A 195 -2.71 12.88 7.66
N LEU A 196 -1.87 11.91 8.03
CA LEU A 196 -0.42 12.02 7.95
C LEU A 196 0.09 11.94 6.50
N ASN A 197 -0.56 11.15 5.64
CA ASN A 197 -0.26 11.07 4.22
C ASN A 197 -1.53 10.83 3.37
N ALA A 198 -2.14 11.93 2.94
CA ALA A 198 -3.36 11.90 2.13
C ALA A 198 -3.16 11.31 0.71
N LYS A 199 -1.92 11.03 0.29
CA LYS A 199 -1.60 10.45 -1.01
C LYS A 199 -1.37 8.94 -0.98
N ASP A 200 -1.49 8.30 0.19
CA ASP A 200 -1.39 6.84 0.28
C ASP A 200 -2.70 6.17 -0.18
N ALA A 201 -2.76 5.79 -1.46
CA ALA A 201 -3.92 5.13 -2.06
C ALA A 201 -4.33 3.85 -1.31
N THR A 202 -3.35 3.12 -0.74
CA THR A 202 -3.62 1.90 0.03
C THR A 202 -4.42 2.19 1.30
N SER A 203 -4.04 3.18 2.11
CA SER A 203 -4.81 3.56 3.31
C SER A 203 -6.24 3.97 2.96
N LEU A 204 -6.41 4.76 1.89
CA LEU A 204 -7.72 5.17 1.39
C LEU A 204 -8.57 3.97 0.98
N HIS A 205 -7.99 3.05 0.21
CA HIS A 205 -8.66 1.83 -0.20
C HIS A 205 -9.09 0.96 0.98
N ILE A 206 -8.21 0.75 1.97
CA ILE A 206 -8.53 -0.07 3.14
C ILE A 206 -9.67 0.57 3.93
N LEU A 207 -9.67 1.90 4.10
CA LEU A 207 -10.77 2.59 4.78
C LEU A 207 -12.09 2.53 3.98
N GLY A 208 -12.02 2.62 2.65
CA GLY A 208 -13.18 2.38 1.78
C GLY A 208 -13.73 0.95 1.92
N TYR A 209 -12.84 -0.05 2.01
CA TYR A 209 -13.22 -1.44 2.22
C TYR A 209 -13.88 -1.64 3.59
N TRP A 210 -13.35 -0.99 4.62
CA TRP A 210 -13.97 -0.95 5.94
C TRP A 210 -15.40 -0.38 5.85
N CYS A 211 -15.58 0.78 5.22
CA CYS A 211 -16.91 1.38 5.05
C CYS A 211 -17.87 0.46 4.30
N PHE A 212 -17.42 -0.14 3.20
CA PHE A 212 -18.24 -1.07 2.42
C PHE A 212 -18.68 -2.28 3.26
N ALA A 213 -17.75 -2.90 3.99
CA ALA A 213 -18.05 -4.06 4.81
C ALA A 213 -19.10 -3.74 5.89
N PHE A 214 -19.01 -2.58 6.53
CA PHE A 214 -19.98 -2.14 7.54
C PHE A 214 -21.34 -1.73 6.96
N ALA A 215 -21.37 -1.15 5.75
CA ALA A 215 -22.59 -0.88 5.02
C ALA A 215 -23.32 -2.17 4.61
N GLU A 216 -22.56 -3.22 4.26
CA GLU A 216 -23.08 -4.53 3.85
C GLU A 216 -23.56 -5.39 5.03
N LEU A 217 -23.14 -5.10 6.27
CA LEU A 217 -23.47 -5.92 7.44
C LEU A 217 -24.99 -6.19 7.56
N PRO A 218 -25.41 -7.46 7.57
CA PRO A 218 -26.79 -7.82 7.80
C PRO A 218 -27.33 -7.21 9.10
N TRP A 219 -28.62 -6.86 9.12
CA TRP A 219 -29.25 -6.21 10.28
C TRP A 219 -29.06 -6.97 11.60
N TYR A 220 -29.01 -8.31 11.54
CA TYR A 220 -28.84 -9.14 12.73
C TYR A 220 -27.41 -9.07 13.28
N GLN A 221 -26.39 -8.99 12.41
CA GLN A 221 -25.00 -8.79 12.83
C GLN A 221 -24.81 -7.40 13.43
N ARG A 222 -25.47 -6.37 12.88
CA ARG A 222 -25.52 -5.02 13.46
C ARG A 222 -26.10 -5.01 14.87
N LYS A 223 -27.16 -5.78 15.14
CA LYS A 223 -27.72 -5.91 16.50
C LYS A 223 -26.77 -6.60 17.48
N VAL A 224 -26.05 -7.63 17.04
CA VAL A 224 -25.04 -8.29 17.88
C VAL A 224 -23.91 -7.30 18.22
N ALA A 225 -23.45 -6.53 17.24
CA ALA A 225 -22.47 -5.48 17.47
C ALA A 225 -23.00 -4.40 18.44
N ALA A 226 -24.24 -3.94 18.28
CA ALA A 226 -24.85 -2.97 19.19
C ALA A 226 -25.10 -3.48 20.62
N ALA A 227 -25.24 -4.80 20.80
CA ALA A 227 -25.37 -5.40 22.12
C ALA A 227 -24.02 -5.54 22.84
N LEU A 228 -22.92 -5.66 22.08
CA LEU A 228 -21.57 -5.77 22.60
C LEU A 228 -20.88 -4.41 22.78
N PHE A 229 -21.26 -3.43 21.96
CA PHE A 229 -20.66 -2.10 21.89
C PHE A 229 -21.77 -1.03 21.97
N SER A 230 -21.53 0.05 22.72
CA SER A 230 -22.55 1.10 22.97
C SER A 230 -23.19 1.66 21.68
N SER A 231 -22.42 1.74 20.59
CA SER A 231 -22.93 2.00 19.24
C SER A 231 -22.04 1.29 18.23
N PRO A 232 -22.54 0.31 17.43
CA PRO A 232 -21.72 -0.41 16.46
C PRO A 232 -21.12 0.56 15.43
N PRO A 233 -19.96 0.26 14.82
CA PRO A 233 -19.48 1.10 13.74
C PRO A 233 -20.51 1.04 12.62
N VAL A 234 -20.89 2.20 12.11
CA VAL A 234 -21.79 2.34 10.99
C VAL A 234 -21.06 3.06 9.87
N ALA A 235 -21.35 2.63 8.65
CA ALA A 235 -20.88 3.26 7.43
C ALA A 235 -21.92 3.05 6.33
N THR A 236 -21.78 3.85 5.28
CA THR A 236 -22.64 3.85 4.10
C THR A 236 -21.85 3.46 2.86
N TYR A 237 -22.57 3.06 1.80
CA TYR A 237 -21.92 2.80 0.51
C TYR A 237 -21.38 4.10 -0.11
N GLU A 238 -22.01 5.23 0.20
CA GLU A 238 -21.56 6.56 -0.19
C GLU A 238 -20.19 6.90 0.40
N GLU A 239 -19.98 6.69 1.70
CA GLU A 239 -18.66 6.87 2.34
C GLU A 239 -17.61 5.94 1.73
N ALA A 240 -17.96 4.67 1.49
CA ALA A 240 -17.05 3.73 0.84
C ALA A 240 -16.65 4.21 -0.56
N LEU A 241 -17.62 4.71 -1.33
CA LEU A 241 -17.41 5.23 -2.68
C LEU A 241 -16.45 6.42 -2.68
N GLU A 242 -16.61 7.36 -1.75
CA GLU A 242 -15.73 8.53 -1.62
C GLU A 242 -14.27 8.11 -1.42
N PHE A 243 -14.01 7.16 -0.52
CA PHE A 243 -12.66 6.67 -0.26
C PHE A 243 -12.06 5.92 -1.45
N PHE A 244 -12.82 5.04 -2.11
CA PHE A 244 -12.33 4.31 -3.28
C PHE A 244 -12.04 5.23 -4.48
N LEU A 245 -12.89 6.24 -4.70
CA LEU A 245 -12.66 7.25 -5.74
C LEU A 245 -11.44 8.11 -5.42
N LYS A 246 -11.24 8.48 -4.15
CA LYS A 246 -10.07 9.24 -3.73
C LYS A 246 -8.79 8.42 -3.86
N ALA A 247 -8.82 7.12 -3.57
CA ALA A 247 -7.68 6.23 -3.80
C ALA A 247 -7.28 6.23 -5.29
N GLU A 248 -8.27 6.15 -6.17
CA GLU A 248 -8.08 6.20 -7.63
C GLU A 248 -7.61 7.58 -8.13
N GLU A 249 -8.03 8.67 -7.47
CA GLU A 249 -7.59 10.03 -7.79
C GLU A 249 -6.11 10.24 -7.46
N VAL A 250 -5.64 9.74 -6.31
CA VAL A 250 -4.27 9.98 -5.85
C VAL A 250 -3.25 9.07 -6.53
N ASP A 251 -3.65 7.86 -6.92
CA ASP A 251 -2.82 6.90 -7.66
C ASP A 251 -3.70 6.10 -8.65
N PRO A 252 -3.86 6.58 -9.90
CA PRO A 252 -4.71 5.92 -10.88
C PRO A 252 -4.22 4.53 -11.26
N ASP A 253 -5.16 3.58 -11.40
CA ASP A 253 -4.92 2.18 -11.77
C ASP A 253 -3.91 1.46 -10.84
N PHE A 254 -3.77 1.91 -9.58
CA PHE A 254 -2.78 1.34 -8.64
C PHE A 254 -3.12 -0.07 -8.16
N TYR A 255 -4.41 -0.42 -8.11
CA TYR A 255 -4.87 -1.68 -7.51
C TYR A 255 -6.18 -2.17 -8.12
N SER A 256 -6.13 -3.34 -8.75
CA SER A 256 -7.28 -3.97 -9.40
C SER A 256 -8.49 -4.14 -8.47
N LYS A 257 -8.24 -4.48 -7.20
CA LYS A 257 -9.29 -4.62 -6.18
C LYS A 257 -10.03 -3.31 -5.92
N ASN A 258 -9.36 -2.15 -6.02
CA ASN A 258 -10.02 -0.86 -5.87
C ASN A 258 -11.08 -0.65 -6.97
N LEU A 259 -10.73 -0.95 -8.22
CA LEU A 259 -11.65 -0.86 -9.37
C LEU A 259 -12.86 -1.80 -9.20
N LEU A 260 -12.62 -3.02 -8.74
CA LEU A 260 -13.67 -3.98 -8.45
C LEU A 260 -14.61 -3.47 -7.35
N MET A 261 -14.05 -2.92 -6.27
CA MET A 261 -14.84 -2.39 -5.17
C MET A 261 -15.65 -1.16 -5.57
N LEU A 262 -15.13 -0.29 -6.44
CA LEU A 262 -15.91 0.79 -7.06
C LEU A 262 -17.13 0.22 -7.80
N GLY A 263 -16.92 -0.80 -8.64
CA GLY A 263 -18.00 -1.48 -9.34
C GLY A 263 -19.06 -2.06 -8.40
N LYS A 264 -18.63 -2.80 -7.37
CA LYS A 264 -19.51 -3.40 -6.35
C LYS A 264 -20.28 -2.34 -5.55
N THR A 265 -19.65 -1.23 -5.22
CA THR A 265 -20.27 -0.13 -4.48
C THR A 265 -21.38 0.52 -5.31
N TYR A 266 -21.11 0.80 -6.60
CA TYR A 266 -22.16 1.29 -7.49
C TYR A 266 -23.30 0.29 -7.71
N MET A 267 -23.01 -1.02 -7.76
CA MET A 267 -24.07 -2.05 -7.78
C MET A 267 -24.96 -1.99 -6.53
N ALA A 268 -24.35 -1.88 -5.34
CA ALA A 268 -25.07 -1.79 -4.08
C ALA A 268 -25.95 -0.52 -4.00
N MET A 269 -25.48 0.57 -4.61
CA MET A 269 -26.20 1.84 -4.77
C MET A 269 -27.20 1.82 -5.95
N LYS A 270 -27.34 0.69 -6.66
CA LYS A 270 -28.21 0.50 -7.84
C LYS A 270 -27.89 1.41 -9.03
N ASP A 271 -26.67 1.93 -9.12
CA ASP A 271 -26.18 2.67 -10.29
C ASP A 271 -25.54 1.71 -11.29
N LYS A 272 -26.37 1.13 -12.15
CA LYS A 272 -25.94 0.12 -13.12
C LYS A 272 -24.91 0.65 -14.11
N GLN A 273 -25.04 1.89 -14.58
CA GLN A 273 -24.14 2.45 -15.59
C GLN A 273 -22.72 2.62 -15.03
N ARG A 274 -22.59 3.19 -13.83
CA ARG A 274 -21.27 3.34 -13.21
C ARG A 274 -20.71 2.01 -12.74
N ALA A 275 -21.54 1.08 -12.29
CA ALA A 275 -21.12 -0.28 -11.99
C ALA A 275 -20.48 -0.97 -13.20
N GLU A 276 -21.15 -0.95 -14.36
CA GLU A 276 -20.62 -1.52 -15.61
C GLU A 276 -19.28 -0.90 -16.01
N LEU A 277 -19.14 0.41 -15.89
CA LEU A 277 -17.89 1.12 -16.18
C LEU A 277 -16.72 0.59 -15.34
N TRP A 278 -16.88 0.58 -14.01
CA TRP A 278 -15.79 0.20 -13.09
C TRP A 278 -15.49 -1.29 -13.12
N LEU A 279 -16.51 -2.15 -13.24
CA LEU A 279 -16.30 -3.58 -13.41
C LEU A 279 -15.61 -3.90 -14.74
N THR A 280 -15.89 -3.16 -15.81
CA THR A 280 -15.18 -3.31 -17.08
C THR A 280 -13.71 -2.95 -16.93
N LYS A 281 -13.40 -1.84 -16.24
CA LYS A 281 -12.00 -1.50 -15.91
C LYS A 281 -11.32 -2.59 -15.07
N ALA A 282 -11.98 -3.11 -14.05
CA ALA A 282 -11.44 -4.19 -13.21
C ALA A 282 -11.18 -5.48 -14.01
N LYS A 283 -12.07 -5.82 -14.95
CA LYS A 283 -11.91 -6.94 -15.88
C LYS A 283 -10.74 -6.74 -16.84
N ASP A 284 -10.56 -5.53 -17.35
CA ASP A 284 -9.53 -5.21 -18.34
C ASP A 284 -8.16 -4.89 -17.71
N TYR A 285 -8.08 -4.91 -16.38
CA TYR A 285 -6.83 -4.69 -15.63
C TYR A 285 -5.78 -5.78 -15.93
N PRO A 286 -4.51 -5.43 -16.19
CA PRO A 286 -3.44 -6.40 -16.43
C PRO A 286 -3.20 -7.33 -15.22
N ALA A 287 -3.45 -8.63 -15.39
CA ALA A 287 -3.31 -9.58 -14.30
C ALA A 287 -1.83 -9.96 -14.07
N HIS A 288 -1.25 -9.47 -12.96
CA HIS A 288 0.12 -9.76 -12.54
C HIS A 288 0.18 -10.72 -11.36
N THR A 289 -0.76 -10.59 -10.43
CA THR A 289 -0.84 -11.38 -9.19
C THR A 289 -1.95 -12.44 -9.27
N LEU A 290 -2.00 -13.33 -8.27
CA LEU A 290 -3.12 -14.27 -8.13
C LEU A 290 -4.43 -13.51 -7.83
N GLU A 291 -4.35 -12.47 -7.01
CA GLU A 291 -5.48 -11.61 -6.68
C GLU A 291 -6.05 -10.90 -7.92
N ASP A 292 -5.20 -10.39 -8.82
CA ASP A 292 -5.69 -9.76 -10.06
C ASP A 292 -6.51 -10.74 -10.91
N LYS A 293 -6.13 -12.03 -10.92
CA LYS A 293 -6.89 -13.08 -11.63
C LYS A 293 -8.24 -13.35 -10.96
N GLU A 294 -8.29 -13.31 -9.64
CA GLU A 294 -9.54 -13.43 -8.86
C GLU A 294 -10.44 -12.22 -9.10
N VAL A 295 -9.88 -11.01 -9.09
CA VAL A 295 -10.57 -9.76 -9.41
C VAL A 295 -11.15 -9.80 -10.81
N HIS A 296 -10.35 -10.21 -11.81
CA HIS A 296 -10.82 -10.36 -13.19
C HIS A 296 -12.02 -11.31 -13.26
N LYS A 297 -11.92 -12.48 -12.63
CA LYS A 297 -12.99 -13.48 -12.61
C LYS A 297 -14.25 -12.93 -11.95
N GLU A 298 -14.13 -12.29 -10.78
CA GLU A 298 -15.27 -11.70 -10.06
C GLU A 298 -15.93 -10.59 -10.89
N ALA A 299 -15.14 -9.73 -11.53
CA ALA A 299 -15.64 -8.66 -12.40
C ALA A 299 -16.42 -9.22 -13.60
N VAL A 300 -15.90 -10.26 -14.28
CA VAL A 300 -16.60 -10.95 -15.38
C VAL A 300 -17.94 -11.50 -14.91
N ASP A 301 -17.98 -12.15 -13.76
CA ASP A 301 -19.20 -12.77 -13.24
C ASP A 301 -20.23 -11.73 -12.77
N LEU A 302 -19.79 -10.60 -12.23
CA LEU A 302 -20.68 -9.48 -11.88
C LEU A 302 -21.24 -8.78 -13.13
N LEU A 303 -20.44 -8.58 -14.18
CA LEU A 303 -20.91 -8.00 -15.45
C LEU A 303 -22.02 -8.84 -16.10
N LYS A 304 -21.92 -10.18 -16.04
CA LYS A 304 -22.97 -11.09 -16.52
C LYS A 304 -24.29 -10.94 -15.75
N LYS A 305 -24.25 -10.51 -14.48
CA LYS A 305 -25.46 -10.27 -13.67
C LYS A 305 -26.10 -8.92 -13.96
N LEU A 306 -25.34 -7.98 -14.53
CA LEU A 306 -25.84 -6.67 -14.92
C LEU A 306 -26.48 -6.71 -16.31
N GLY A 307 -25.93 -7.48 -17.25
CA GLY A 307 -26.50 -7.70 -18.60
C GLY A 307 -27.80 -8.48 -18.57
#